data_AF-A0A6A8FZT6-F1
#
_entry.id   AF-A0A6A8FZT6-F1
#
_cell.length_a   1.000
_cell.length_b   1.000
_cell.length_c   1.000
_cell.angle_alpha   90.00
_cell.angle_beta   90.00
_cell.angle_gamma   90.00
#
_symmetry.space_group_name_H-M   'P 1'
#
loop_
_entity.id
_entity.type
_entity.pdbx_description
1 polymer ?
#
loop_
_entity_poly.entity_id
_entity_poly.type
_entity_poly.pdbx_seq_one_letter_code
_entity_poly.pdbx_strand_id
1 'polypeptide(L)'
;TLFDEEGNEVLYRKVLEFYHPEFKKEYVILAEEGAQSDEDDMIELVPMINEPDESGDGGKLVPIETDEEWDMIEEVVNTEMEE
;
A
#
# COMPACT_ATOMS: atom_id res chain seq x y z
N THR A 1 -6.04 10.66 7.90
CA THR A 1 -7.36 10.01 7.74
C THR A 1 -7.80 10.26 6.33
N LEU A 2 -8.01 9.19 5.56
CA LEU A 2 -8.49 9.28 4.19
C LEU A 2 -10.01 9.09 4.25
N PHE A 3 -10.73 9.77 3.36
CA PHE A 3 -12.18 9.70 3.27
C PHE A 3 -12.51 9.15 1.89
N ASP A 4 -13.37 8.13 1.86
CA ASP A 4 -13.86 7.56 0.61
C ASP A 4 -14.85 8.52 -0.10
N GLU A 5 -15.22 8.24 -1.34
CA GLU A 5 -16.13 9.07 -2.15
C GLU A 5 -17.51 9.30 -1.50
N GLU A 6 -17.92 8.45 -0.57
CA GLU A 6 -19.14 8.61 0.23
C GLU A 6 -18.98 9.49 1.48
N GLY A 7 -17.77 9.98 1.78
CA GLY A 7 -17.49 10.75 2.99
C GLY A 7 -17.45 9.92 4.27
N ASN A 8 -17.43 8.59 4.13
CA ASN A 8 -17.18 7.67 5.22
C ASN A 8 -15.68 7.68 5.56
N GLU A 9 -15.37 7.66 6.85
CA GLU A 9 -14.00 7.60 7.34
C GLU A 9 -13.50 6.16 7.14
N VAL A 10 -12.92 5.89 5.97
CA VAL A 10 -12.28 4.61 5.68
C VAL A 10 -10.84 4.73 6.14
N LEU A 11 -10.53 4.00 7.20
CA LEU A 11 -9.17 3.94 7.72
C LEU A 11 -8.39 3.01 6.81
N TYR A 12 -7.33 3.51 6.17
CA TYR A 12 -6.31 2.66 5.58
C TYR A 12 -5.13 2.64 6.53
N ARG A 13 -4.66 1.43 6.85
CA ARG A 13 -3.46 1.22 7.63
C ARG A 13 -2.32 0.87 6.70
N LYS A 14 -1.18 1.54 6.88
CA LYS A 14 0.08 1.08 6.31
C LYS A 14 0.45 -0.26 6.95
N VAL A 15 0.42 -1.32 6.15
CA VAL A 15 0.85 -2.67 6.56
C VAL A 15 2.36 -2.77 6.42
N LEU A 16 2.87 -2.31 5.28
CA LEU A 16 4.28 -2.49 4.93
C LEU A 16 4.79 -1.29 4.12
N GLU A 17 6.04 -0.91 4.32
CA GLU A 17 6.74 0.07 3.48
C GLU A 17 8.19 -0.36 3.28
N PHE A 18 8.67 -0.23 2.04
CA PHE A 18 10.06 -0.52 1.73
C PHE A 18 10.58 0.38 0.61
N TYR A 19 11.86 0.69 0.67
CA TYR A 19 12.53 1.46 -0.38
C TYR A 19 13.26 0.53 -1.32
N HIS A 20 12.97 0.59 -2.63
CA HIS A 20 13.71 -0.17 -3.62
C HIS A 20 14.86 0.68 -4.20
N PRO A 21 16.13 0.32 -3.95
CA PRO A 21 17.28 1.12 -4.40
C PRO A 21 17.47 1.11 -5.92
N GLU A 22 16.96 0.09 -6.62
CA GLU A 22 17.06 -0.02 -8.08
C GLU A 22 16.12 0.95 -8.80
N PHE A 23 14.87 1.04 -8.32
CA PHE A 23 13.88 1.97 -8.84
C PHE A 23 14.01 3.36 -8.21
N LYS A 24 14.75 3.46 -7.09
CA LYS A 24 14.82 4.65 -6.22
C LYS A 24 13.45 5.16 -5.78
N LYS A 25 12.52 4.24 -5.64
CA LYS A 25 11.13 4.48 -5.28
C LYS A 25 10.86 3.86 -3.92
N GLU A 26 9.98 4.50 -3.17
CA GLU A 26 9.46 3.95 -1.93
C GLU A 26 8.12 3.29 -2.24
N TYR A 27 7.91 2.07 -1.78
CA TYR A 27 6.67 1.31 -1.96
C TYR A 27 5.97 1.23 -0.61
N VAL A 28 4.66 1.39 -0.63
CA VAL A 28 3.80 1.36 0.54
C VAL A 28 2.61 0.46 0.26
N ILE A 29 2.38 -0.51 1.13
CA ILE A 29 1.22 -1.40 1.08
C ILE A 29 0.23 -0.95 2.14
N LEU A 30 -0.97 -0.62 1.69
CA LEU A 30 -2.07 -0.19 2.53
C LEU A 30 -3.08 -1.34 2.65
N ALA A 31 -3.62 -1.57 3.85
CA ALA A 31 -4.78 -2.43 4.05
C ALA A 31 -5.97 -1.60 4.52
N GLU A 32 -7.17 -1.98 4.11
CA GLU A 32 -8.40 -1.40 4.62
C GLU A 32 -8.61 -1.82 6.09
N GLU A 33 -8.53 -0.84 6.99
CA GLU A 33 -8.82 -0.99 8.41
C GLU A 33 -10.35 -0.90 8.59
N GLY A 34 -11.02 -2.02 8.30
CA GLY A 34 -12.48 -2.12 8.30
C GLY A 34 -13.01 -3.54 8.02
N ALA A 35 -12.22 -4.36 7.31
CA ALA A 35 -12.49 -5.77 7.00
C ALA A 35 -12.44 -6.73 8.23
N GLN A 36 -12.43 -6.22 9.47
CA GLN A 36 -12.42 -7.06 10.68
C GLN A 36 -13.80 -7.63 11.05
N SER A 37 -14.71 -7.77 10.09
CA SER A 37 -16.08 -8.20 10.39
C SER A 37 -16.62 -9.14 9.31
N ASP A 38 -15.94 -10.26 9.10
CA ASP A 38 -16.54 -11.59 9.04
C ASP A 38 -15.40 -12.63 8.92
N GLU A 39 -15.65 -13.87 9.33
CA GLU A 39 -14.65 -14.96 9.47
C GLU A 39 -14.04 -15.45 8.14
N ASP A 40 -14.21 -14.69 7.04
CA ASP A 40 -13.78 -14.98 5.66
C ASP A 40 -13.13 -13.75 4.95
N ASP A 41 -12.90 -12.64 5.68
CA ASP A 41 -12.44 -11.38 5.09
C ASP A 41 -10.98 -11.45 4.60
N MET A 42 -10.83 -11.58 3.29
CA MET A 42 -9.57 -11.31 2.58
C MET A 42 -9.24 -9.83 2.80
N ILE A 43 -8.17 -9.55 3.54
CA ILE A 43 -7.65 -8.19 3.71
C ILE A 43 -7.20 -7.71 2.33
N GLU A 44 -7.91 -6.72 1.77
CA GLU A 44 -7.53 -6.16 0.47
C GLU A 44 -6.29 -5.27 0.65
N LEU A 45 -5.19 -5.70 0.03
CA LEU A 45 -3.92 -4.99 0.05
C LEU A 45 -3.80 -4.12 -1.20
N VAL A 46 -3.53 -2.84 -0.97
CA VAL A 46 -3.36 -1.84 -2.02
C VAL A 46 -1.92 -1.36 -2.01
N PRO A 47 -1.06 -1.93 -2.87
CA PRO A 47 0.29 -1.45 -3.01
C PRO A 47 0.33 -0.17 -3.85
N MET A 48 1.09 0.82 -3.38
CA MET A 48 1.32 2.10 -4.04
C MET A 48 2.79 2.48 -3.94
N ILE A 49 3.25 3.35 -4.82
CA ILE A 49 4.57 3.96 -4.77
C ILE A 49 4.45 5.33 -4.12
N ASN A 50 5.21 5.60 -3.08
CA ASN A 50 5.42 6.91 -2.51
C ASN A 50 6.55 7.64 -3.24
N GLU A 51 6.20 8.56 -4.12
CA GLU A 51 7.15 9.46 -4.78
C GLU A 51 7.27 10.76 -3.98
N PRO A 52 8.41 11.05 -3.31
CA PRO A 52 8.56 12.30 -2.58
C PRO A 52 8.46 13.49 -3.56
N ASP A 53 7.50 14.41 -3.31
CA ASP A 53 7.40 15.65 -4.08
C ASP A 53 8.56 16.58 -3.70
N GLU A 54 9.10 17.34 -4.68
CA GLU A 54 10.17 18.31 -4.46
C GLU A 54 9.83 19.36 -3.38
N SER A 55 8.55 19.52 -3.02
CA SER A 55 8.08 20.46 -2.00
C SER A 55 8.22 19.95 -0.55
N GLY A 56 8.49 18.65 -0.33
CA GLY A 56 8.68 18.08 1.01
C GLY A 56 7.41 17.99 1.88
N ASP A 57 6.24 18.31 1.33
CA ASP A 57 4.94 18.30 2.01
C ASP A 57 4.12 17.08 1.56
N GLY A 58 4.65 15.89 1.81
CA GLY A 58 3.99 14.63 1.46
C GLY A 58 4.23 14.20 0.01
N GLY A 59 4.83 13.02 -0.15
CA GLY A 59 4.99 12.40 -1.45
C GLY A 59 3.65 12.11 -2.13
N LYS A 60 3.68 12.03 -3.46
CA LYS A 60 2.56 11.55 -4.25
C LYS A 60 2.53 10.03 -4.19
N LEU A 61 1.41 9.48 -3.76
CA LEU A 61 1.13 8.06 -3.94
C LEU A 61 0.71 7.83 -5.38
N VAL A 62 1.48 7.02 -6.11
CA VAL A 62 1.16 6.60 -7.48
C VAL A 62 0.91 5.09 -7.50
N PRO A 63 -0.09 4.62 -8.25
CA PRO A 63 -0.34 3.19 -8.40
C PRO A 63 0.83 2.54 -9.14
N ILE A 64 1.05 1.25 -8.87
CA ILE A 64 2.07 0.47 -9.57
C ILE A 64 1.48 0.00 -10.90
N GLU A 65 2.18 0.30 -11.99
CA GLU A 65 1.74 -0.04 -13.35
C GLU A 65 2.59 -1.15 -13.98
N THR A 66 3.70 -1.54 -13.36
CA THR A 66 4.64 -2.51 -13.95
C THR A 66 4.56 -3.88 -13.27
N ASP A 67 4.49 -4.94 -14.07
CA ASP A 67 4.45 -6.32 -13.57
C ASP A 67 5.68 -6.68 -12.72
N GLU A 68 6.87 -6.13 -13.02
CA GLU A 68 8.09 -6.36 -12.21
C GLU A 68 7.96 -5.80 -10.79
N GLU A 69 7.37 -4.61 -10.63
CA GLU A 69 7.11 -4.02 -9.31
C GLU A 69 6.01 -4.80 -8.58
N TRP A 70 5.00 -5.31 -9.31
CA TRP A 70 3.95 -6.17 -8.74
C TRP A 70 4.50 -7.51 -8.23
N ASP A 71 5.28 -8.22 -9.04
CA ASP A 71 5.85 -9.53 -8.70
C ASP A 71 6.74 -9.44 -7.45
N MET A 72 7.54 -8.37 -7.35
CA MET A 72 8.34 -8.08 -6.15
C MET A 72 7.48 -7.87 -4.91
N ILE A 73 6.42 -7.08 -5.02
CA ILE A 73 5.54 -6.77 -3.89
C ILE A 73 4.77 -8.01 -3.47
N GLU A 74 4.30 -8.82 -4.42
CA GLU A 74 3.70 -10.11 -4.13
C GLU A 74 4.68 -11.02 -3.38
N GLU A 75 5.95 -11.10 -3.79
CA GLU A 75 6.97 -11.89 -3.08
C GLU A 75 7.18 -11.39 -1.64
N VAL A 76 7.32 -10.08 -1.45
CA VAL A 76 7.51 -9.45 -0.13
C VAL A 76 6.28 -9.66 0.76
N VAL A 77 5.09 -9.42 0.21
CA VAL A 77 3.82 -9.60 0.93
C VAL A 77 3.59 -11.05 1.31
N ASN A 78 3.79 -12.00 0.39
CA ASN A 78 3.64 -13.42 0.70
C ASN A 78 4.64 -13.85 1.78
N THR A 79 5.90 -13.39 1.70
CA THR A 79 6.90 -13.70 2.72
C THR A 79 6.52 -13.16 4.10
N GLU A 80 5.97 -11.94 4.18
CA GLU A 80 5.62 -11.30 5.46
C GLU A 80 4.26 -11.76 6.02
N MET A 81 3.37 -12.29 5.17
CA MET A 81 2.05 -12.83 5.57
C MET A 81 2.05 -14.34 5.81
N GLU A 82 3.05 -15.08 5.32
CA GLU A 82 3.25 -16.50 5.64
C GLU A 82 3.97 -16.71 6.99
N GLU A 83 4.48 -15.66 7.64
CA GLU A 83 5.13 -15.69 8.98
C GLU A 83 4.17 -15.46 10.17
#